data_AF-A0A6N3YZM7-F1
#
_entry.id   AF-A0A6N3YZM7-F1
#
_cell.length_a   1.000
_cell.length_b   1.000
_cell.length_c   1.000
_cell.angle_alpha   90.00
_cell.angle_beta   90.00
_cell.angle_gamma   90.00
#
_symmetry.space_group_name_H-M   'P 1'
#
loop_
_entity.id
_entity.type
_entity.pdbx_description
1 polymer ?
#
loop_
_entity_poly.entity_id
_entity_poly.type
_entity_poly.pdbx_seq_one_letter_code
_entity_poly.pdbx_strand_id
1 'polypeptide(L)'
;MGVTVAANGLSVVHQGSGGEANATLPDVCLTKVGKPIVPIPYGNNAKSADLAKGTTTITMDGGNPVAIKGSTFSKSTGDAGGDKKGVASGTIEAEAEFISASPTVKFEGKGVCRLSDQMTMNKANTMCLGGAQNPSVSLTLEEEGTYTVDLFLSYSDGDPVQGATYKLVDQTGTIFEGNLDTKGKASISGIAPGEFDIEYGEDSREFTPNIPTKENPNYNPNASAQMLIDETKRGEIGFWESSWRKTAGAASWIWGVILGDFNDDATVEQIIANTAITMLPVVDQAADVRDMVANTMTLLNEEERDKPENWLALSLTLIGCIPVFGSAVKGTCKVALKSGKATSKDDLLAIMRAMGKGDPEKFLRTLDWADYAKQTSQIISDVLQPCIEVATELASYANRMGADELSNYFLKLANEVNIIDKIVPDKLKEAMTEFDELFKRILGQSDHVYPAKTKHSTGKTSQSGRSNDTVSEKKDKDPIHCKVCRRIAGKAKNQCKEALIM
;
A
#
# COMPACT_ATOMS: atom_id res chain seq x y z
N MET A 1 47.37 3.52 -26.87
CA MET A 1 47.22 3.96 -25.47
C MET A 1 46.18 3.06 -24.81
N GLY A 2 46.19 2.94 -23.49
CA GLY A 2 45.08 2.27 -22.79
C GLY A 2 43.78 3.03 -22.98
N VAL A 3 42.65 2.34 -22.90
CA VAL A 3 41.33 2.96 -22.82
C VAL A 3 41.05 3.19 -21.34
N THR A 4 40.89 4.44 -20.92
CA THR A 4 40.77 4.78 -19.47
C THR A 4 39.36 5.16 -19.04
N VAL A 5 38.46 5.44 -20.00
CA VAL A 5 37.11 5.95 -19.72
C VAL A 5 36.03 4.96 -20.14
N ALA A 6 35.08 4.69 -19.25
CA ALA A 6 33.90 3.89 -19.52
C ALA A 6 32.61 4.73 -19.40
N ALA A 7 31.59 4.33 -20.16
CA ALA A 7 30.24 4.85 -20.08
C ALA A 7 29.26 3.67 -19.97
N ASN A 8 28.42 3.66 -18.93
CA ASN A 8 27.49 2.55 -18.63
C ASN A 8 28.18 1.17 -18.54
N GLY A 9 29.36 1.10 -17.94
CA GLY A 9 30.13 -0.14 -17.81
C GLY A 9 30.79 -0.64 -19.10
N LEU A 10 30.72 0.12 -20.19
CA LEU A 10 31.36 -0.21 -21.47
C LEU A 10 32.41 0.83 -21.81
N SER A 11 33.58 0.40 -22.29
CA SER A 11 34.67 1.32 -22.61
C SER A 11 34.32 2.24 -23.78
N VAL A 12 34.66 3.52 -23.65
CA VAL A 12 34.34 4.54 -24.67
C VAL A 12 35.23 4.36 -25.90
N VAL A 13 34.64 4.48 -27.10
CA VAL A 13 35.40 4.43 -28.36
C VAL A 13 35.88 5.83 -28.72
N HIS A 14 37.18 5.97 -28.92
CA HIS A 14 37.83 7.20 -29.40
C HIS A 14 38.91 6.85 -30.43
N GLN A 15 39.46 7.84 -31.13
CA GLN A 15 40.37 7.59 -32.26
C GLN A 15 41.59 6.73 -31.88
N GLY A 16 42.10 6.89 -30.66
CA GLY A 16 43.24 6.15 -30.13
C GLY A 16 42.90 4.87 -29.36
N SER A 17 41.64 4.45 -29.31
CA SER A 17 41.18 3.33 -28.45
C SER A 17 41.60 1.95 -28.96
N GLY A 18 42.10 1.85 -30.20
CA GLY A 18 42.39 0.57 -30.84
C GLY A 18 41.15 -0.25 -31.15
N GLY A 19 39.99 0.42 -31.32
CA GLY A 19 38.73 -0.26 -31.59
C GLY A 19 38.65 -0.84 -33.00
N GLU A 20 38.02 -2.00 -33.15
CA GLU A 20 37.79 -2.68 -34.42
C GLU A 20 36.34 -3.13 -34.56
N ALA A 21 35.71 -2.83 -35.68
CA ALA A 21 34.40 -3.33 -36.05
C ALA A 21 34.56 -4.39 -37.14
N ASN A 22 34.10 -5.60 -36.87
CA ASN A 22 34.14 -6.73 -37.80
C ASN A 22 32.73 -7.07 -38.27
N ALA A 23 32.54 -7.19 -39.58
CA ALA A 23 31.25 -7.55 -40.15
C ALA A 23 30.82 -8.92 -39.63
N THR A 24 29.65 -8.96 -38.99
CA THR A 24 29.04 -10.20 -38.49
C THR A 24 28.06 -10.78 -39.51
N LEU A 25 27.57 -9.95 -40.43
CA LEU A 25 26.78 -10.38 -41.58
C LEU A 25 27.68 -10.47 -42.83
N PRO A 26 27.38 -11.37 -43.78
CA PRO A 26 28.17 -11.48 -45.01
C PRO A 26 28.13 -10.19 -45.82
N ASP A 27 29.30 -9.65 -46.18
CA ASP A 27 29.40 -8.48 -47.05
C ASP A 27 29.29 -8.90 -48.53
N VAL A 28 28.07 -9.01 -49.03
CA VAL A 28 27.85 -9.54 -50.38
C VAL A 28 28.14 -8.46 -51.43
N CYS A 29 29.21 -8.68 -52.20
CA CYS A 29 29.57 -7.84 -53.33
C CYS A 29 29.40 -8.60 -54.64
N LEU A 30 29.09 -7.87 -55.71
CA LEU A 30 29.09 -8.41 -57.06
C LEU A 30 30.55 -8.57 -57.53
N THR A 31 30.88 -9.76 -58.00
CA THR A 31 32.24 -10.13 -58.41
C THR A 31 32.21 -10.81 -59.77
N LYS A 32 33.11 -10.40 -60.65
CA LYS A 32 33.32 -11.03 -61.95
C LYS A 32 34.12 -12.32 -61.81
N VAL A 33 33.49 -13.45 -62.11
CA VAL A 33 34.13 -14.78 -62.12
C VAL A 33 34.15 -15.29 -63.57
N GLY A 34 35.20 -14.96 -64.31
CA GLY A 34 35.26 -15.24 -65.75
C GLY A 34 34.30 -14.33 -66.54
N LYS A 35 33.30 -14.92 -67.21
CA LYS A 35 32.25 -14.18 -67.93
C LYS A 35 31.08 -13.71 -67.03
N PRO A 36 30.53 -14.52 -66.10
CA PRO A 36 29.42 -14.08 -65.24
C PRO A 36 29.83 -13.10 -64.15
N ILE A 37 28.86 -12.28 -63.72
CA ILE A 37 28.92 -11.47 -62.49
C ILE A 37 28.03 -12.18 -61.47
N VAL A 38 28.60 -12.55 -60.32
CA VAL A 38 27.90 -13.31 -59.27
C VAL A 38 28.08 -12.63 -57.90
N PRO A 39 27.09 -12.72 -57.00
CA PRO A 39 27.23 -12.23 -55.63
C PRO A 39 28.14 -13.15 -54.80
N ILE A 40 29.21 -12.59 -54.21
CA ILE A 40 30.16 -13.31 -53.35
C ILE A 40 30.25 -12.59 -52.00
N PRO A 41 30.16 -13.32 -50.86
CA PRO A 41 30.37 -12.74 -49.54
C PRO A 41 31.85 -12.49 -49.26
N TYR A 42 32.17 -11.29 -48.79
CA TYR A 42 33.49 -10.88 -48.30
C TYR A 42 33.47 -10.65 -46.78
N GLY A 43 34.64 -10.72 -46.16
CA GLY A 43 34.84 -10.18 -44.81
C GLY A 43 35.01 -8.67 -44.89
N ASN A 44 34.60 -7.95 -43.85
CA ASN A 44 34.80 -6.50 -43.78
C ASN A 44 35.21 -6.08 -42.36
N ASN A 45 36.23 -5.22 -42.25
CA ASN A 45 36.78 -4.69 -41.01
C ASN A 45 36.93 -3.16 -41.08
N ALA A 46 36.61 -2.45 -40.00
CA ALA A 46 36.86 -1.02 -39.88
C ALA A 46 37.52 -0.71 -38.52
N LYS A 47 38.31 0.36 -38.45
CA LYS A 47 39.14 0.66 -37.26
C LYS A 47 38.85 2.05 -36.70
N SER A 48 38.92 2.18 -35.38
CA SER A 48 38.69 3.46 -34.68
C SER A 48 39.75 4.51 -34.99
N ALA A 49 40.95 4.10 -35.43
CA ALA A 49 41.98 5.02 -35.93
C ALA A 49 41.48 5.91 -37.09
N ASP A 50 40.51 5.41 -37.87
CA ASP A 50 39.90 6.09 -39.00
C ASP A 50 38.64 6.90 -38.60
N LEU A 51 38.45 7.16 -37.30
CA LEU A 51 37.31 7.91 -36.77
C LEU A 51 37.19 9.29 -37.44
N ALA A 52 36.01 9.53 -37.99
CA ALA A 52 35.56 10.78 -38.56
C ALA A 52 34.23 11.18 -37.91
N LYS A 53 33.92 12.48 -37.98
CA LYS A 53 32.74 13.07 -37.32
C LYS A 53 32.68 12.75 -35.81
N GLY A 54 33.84 12.64 -35.16
CA GLY A 54 33.96 12.55 -33.70
C GLY A 54 33.75 13.92 -33.02
N THR A 55 33.91 13.97 -31.71
CA THR A 55 33.86 15.21 -30.92
C THR A 55 34.94 16.21 -31.35
N THR A 56 34.68 17.49 -31.12
CA THR A 56 35.61 18.59 -31.42
C THR A 56 36.09 19.32 -30.17
N THR A 57 35.27 19.37 -29.12
CA THR A 57 35.60 20.05 -27.85
C THR A 57 35.98 19.08 -26.74
N ILE A 58 35.73 17.78 -26.94
CA ILE A 58 36.03 16.72 -25.95
C ILE A 58 37.07 15.79 -26.54
N THR A 59 38.12 15.51 -25.77
CA THR A 59 39.18 14.58 -26.14
C THR A 59 39.45 13.60 -25.01
N MET A 60 39.87 12.39 -25.34
CA MET A 60 40.21 11.32 -24.40
C MET A 60 41.56 10.70 -24.72
N ASP A 61 42.21 10.14 -23.70
CA ASP A 61 43.40 9.28 -23.83
C ASP A 61 44.44 9.83 -24.81
N GLY A 62 45.11 10.92 -24.42
CA GLY A 62 46.13 11.57 -25.23
C GLY A 62 45.59 12.44 -26.36
N GLY A 63 44.45 13.12 -26.12
CA GLY A 63 43.93 14.15 -27.04
C GLY A 63 43.08 13.62 -28.19
N ASN A 64 42.68 12.35 -28.15
CA ASN A 64 41.92 11.74 -29.24
C ASN A 64 40.44 12.17 -29.22
N PRO A 65 39.84 12.51 -30.37
CA PRO A 65 38.40 12.75 -30.47
C PRO A 65 37.62 11.47 -30.16
N VAL A 66 36.43 11.64 -29.59
CA VAL A 66 35.54 10.58 -29.09
C VAL A 66 34.44 10.30 -30.11
N ALA A 67 34.08 9.03 -30.28
CA ALA A 67 32.96 8.64 -31.12
C ALA A 67 31.63 8.94 -30.41
N ILE A 68 30.71 9.59 -31.12
CA ILE A 68 29.37 9.93 -30.66
C ILE A 68 28.35 9.49 -31.72
N LYS A 69 27.06 9.46 -31.39
CA LYS A 69 26.02 9.04 -32.34
C LYS A 69 26.11 9.81 -33.67
N GLY A 70 26.25 9.08 -34.78
CA GLY A 70 26.48 9.62 -36.13
C GLY A 70 27.96 9.77 -36.52
N SER A 71 28.89 9.37 -35.65
CA SER A 71 30.30 9.21 -36.02
C SER A 71 30.49 8.00 -36.94
N THR A 72 31.54 8.06 -37.75
CA THR A 72 31.87 7.04 -38.75
C THR A 72 33.34 6.65 -38.64
N PHE A 73 33.70 5.40 -38.94
CA PHE A 73 35.04 5.07 -39.38
C PHE A 73 35.08 5.30 -40.89
N SER A 74 35.93 6.22 -41.34
CA SER A 74 35.89 6.78 -42.69
C SER A 74 36.12 5.76 -43.82
N LYS A 75 36.71 4.60 -43.50
CA LYS A 75 36.91 3.49 -44.42
C LYS A 75 36.75 2.14 -43.70
N SER A 76 36.44 1.13 -44.48
CA SER A 76 36.47 -0.27 -44.09
C SER A 76 37.29 -1.07 -45.11
N THR A 77 37.68 -2.31 -44.83
CA THR A 77 38.55 -3.11 -45.70
C THR A 77 38.16 -4.58 -45.70
N GLY A 78 38.49 -5.31 -46.78
CA GLY A 78 38.29 -6.76 -46.91
C GLY A 78 37.38 -7.19 -48.08
N ASP A 79 36.68 -6.24 -48.68
CA ASP A 79 35.73 -6.43 -49.78
C ASP A 79 36.25 -5.93 -51.15
N ALA A 80 37.53 -5.54 -51.22
CA ALA A 80 38.17 -5.05 -52.44
C ALA A 80 38.08 -6.02 -53.65
N GLY A 81 37.88 -7.32 -53.40
CA GLY A 81 37.69 -8.32 -54.45
C GLY A 81 36.34 -8.23 -55.17
N GLY A 82 35.35 -7.52 -54.60
CA GLY A 82 34.06 -7.24 -55.21
C GLY A 82 34.15 -6.16 -56.29
N ASP A 83 34.74 -6.47 -57.44
CA ASP A 83 35.03 -5.50 -58.51
C ASP A 83 33.79 -4.83 -59.13
N LYS A 84 32.59 -5.37 -58.87
CA LYS A 84 31.29 -4.78 -59.22
C LYS A 84 30.52 -4.23 -58.01
N LYS A 85 31.19 -4.11 -56.87
CA LYS A 85 30.77 -3.44 -55.64
C LYS A 85 29.64 -4.12 -54.87
N GLY A 86 29.37 -3.63 -53.66
CA GLY A 86 28.33 -4.11 -52.76
C GLY A 86 26.95 -4.16 -53.42
N VAL A 87 26.23 -5.27 -53.22
CA VAL A 87 24.89 -5.48 -53.79
C VAL A 87 23.89 -4.42 -53.33
N ALA A 88 23.96 -4.01 -52.06
CA ALA A 88 23.08 -3.02 -51.48
C ALA A 88 23.67 -1.60 -51.53
N SER A 89 24.95 -1.44 -51.23
CA SER A 89 25.56 -0.10 -51.10
C SER A 89 26.10 0.48 -52.40
N GLY A 90 26.43 -0.37 -53.40
CA GLY A 90 27.14 0.06 -54.59
C GLY A 90 28.54 0.59 -54.30
N THR A 91 29.16 0.21 -53.18
CA THR A 91 30.52 0.59 -52.78
C THR A 91 31.40 -0.59 -52.39
N ILE A 92 32.70 -0.36 -52.32
CA ILE A 92 33.68 -1.23 -51.65
C ILE A 92 34.52 -0.36 -50.71
N GLU A 93 35.02 -0.94 -49.63
CA GLU A 93 35.93 -0.29 -48.68
C GLU A 93 35.41 1.06 -48.13
N ALA A 94 34.10 1.24 -48.07
CA ALA A 94 33.47 2.49 -47.67
C ALA A 94 33.25 2.60 -46.15
N GLU A 95 32.75 3.75 -45.71
CA GLU A 95 32.62 4.07 -44.27
C GLU A 95 31.74 3.08 -43.49
N ALA A 96 32.06 2.95 -42.19
CA ALA A 96 31.27 2.24 -41.19
C ALA A 96 30.65 3.24 -40.20
N GLU A 97 29.33 3.23 -40.00
CA GLU A 97 28.62 4.21 -39.17
C GLU A 97 28.02 3.58 -37.91
N PHE A 98 28.15 4.27 -36.77
CA PHE A 98 27.52 3.83 -35.52
C PHE A 98 25.99 3.91 -35.57
N ILE A 99 25.34 2.79 -35.27
CA ILE A 99 23.88 2.64 -35.17
C ILE A 99 23.41 2.94 -33.74
N SER A 100 24.11 2.38 -32.74
CA SER A 100 23.81 2.54 -31.32
C SER A 100 24.85 3.41 -30.61
N ALA A 101 24.45 3.95 -29.46
CA ALA A 101 25.28 4.76 -28.57
C ALA A 101 24.66 4.77 -27.16
N SER A 102 25.37 5.34 -26.19
CA SER A 102 24.88 5.49 -24.81
C SER A 102 23.54 6.27 -24.76
N PRO A 103 22.55 5.77 -24.00
CA PRO A 103 21.28 6.48 -23.79
C PRO A 103 21.39 7.59 -22.74
N THR A 104 22.36 7.51 -21.81
CA THR A 104 22.44 8.41 -20.65
C THR A 104 23.71 9.27 -20.61
N VAL A 105 24.83 8.78 -21.16
CA VAL A 105 26.09 9.52 -21.21
C VAL A 105 26.20 10.23 -22.55
N LYS A 106 26.28 11.56 -22.53
CA LYS A 106 26.27 12.39 -23.73
C LYS A 106 27.47 13.31 -23.79
N PHE A 107 28.14 13.35 -24.93
CA PHE A 107 29.17 14.32 -25.28
C PHE A 107 28.65 15.19 -26.42
N GLU A 108 28.82 16.51 -26.30
CA GLU A 108 28.30 17.48 -27.26
C GLU A 108 26.79 17.27 -27.56
N GLY A 109 26.03 16.88 -26.53
CA GLY A 109 24.59 16.61 -26.61
C GLY A 109 24.20 15.28 -27.29
N LYS A 110 25.16 14.49 -27.78
CA LYS A 110 24.93 13.20 -28.44
C LYS A 110 25.44 12.04 -27.59
N GLY A 111 24.75 10.90 -27.67
CA GLY A 111 25.17 9.68 -26.95
C GLY A 111 26.57 9.25 -27.37
N VAL A 112 27.40 8.86 -26.40
CA VAL A 112 28.77 8.39 -26.63
C VAL A 112 28.75 6.95 -27.16
N CYS A 113 29.55 6.66 -28.20
CA CYS A 113 29.69 5.30 -28.74
C CYS A 113 30.72 4.50 -27.93
N ARG A 114 30.40 3.25 -27.63
CA ARG A 114 31.11 2.41 -26.67
C ARG A 114 31.42 1.03 -27.27
N LEU A 115 32.20 0.25 -26.53
CA LEU A 115 32.32 -1.19 -26.73
C LEU A 115 30.96 -1.82 -26.99
N SER A 116 30.87 -2.70 -27.98
CA SER A 116 29.67 -3.40 -28.44
C SER A 116 28.57 -2.55 -29.09
N ASP A 117 28.75 -1.23 -29.22
CA ASP A 117 27.80 -0.42 -29.99
C ASP A 117 27.87 -0.79 -31.50
N GLN A 118 26.70 -1.06 -32.08
CA GLN A 118 26.55 -1.64 -33.40
C GLN A 118 26.93 -0.66 -34.51
N MET A 119 27.41 -1.18 -35.64
CA MET A 119 27.79 -0.36 -36.79
C MET A 119 27.26 -0.94 -38.11
N THR A 120 26.92 -0.06 -39.05
CA THR A 120 26.88 -0.42 -40.47
C THR A 120 28.30 -0.47 -41.01
N MET A 121 28.54 -1.18 -42.11
CA MET A 121 29.85 -1.21 -42.77
C MET A 121 29.70 -1.17 -44.28
N ASN A 122 30.70 -0.61 -44.98
CA ASN A 122 30.69 -0.38 -46.42
C ASN A 122 29.40 0.32 -46.88
N LYS A 123 29.08 1.48 -46.28
CA LYS A 123 27.80 2.20 -46.51
C LYS A 123 26.57 1.31 -46.40
N ALA A 124 26.51 0.55 -45.30
CA ALA A 124 25.43 -0.38 -44.98
C ALA A 124 25.22 -1.51 -46.00
N ASN A 125 26.26 -1.93 -46.73
CA ASN A 125 26.21 -3.20 -47.47
C ASN A 125 26.17 -4.40 -46.53
N THR A 126 26.83 -4.25 -45.37
CA THR A 126 26.82 -5.22 -44.27
C THR A 126 26.74 -4.51 -42.93
N MET A 127 26.66 -5.29 -41.84
CA MET A 127 26.56 -4.81 -40.47
C MET A 127 27.49 -5.56 -39.53
N CYS A 128 27.99 -4.81 -38.55
CA CYS A 128 28.66 -5.30 -37.34
C CYS A 128 27.64 -5.29 -36.19
N LEU A 129 26.88 -6.38 -36.06
CA LEU A 129 25.87 -6.54 -35.01
C LEU A 129 26.49 -6.88 -33.65
N GLY A 130 27.70 -7.42 -33.64
CA GLY A 130 28.52 -7.56 -32.43
C GLY A 130 29.11 -6.23 -31.94
N GLY A 131 29.01 -5.17 -32.75
CA GLY A 131 29.48 -3.83 -32.45
C GLY A 131 30.99 -3.66 -32.40
N ALA A 132 31.42 -2.39 -32.31
CA ALA A 132 32.82 -2.03 -32.22
C ALA A 132 33.47 -2.67 -30.97
N GLN A 133 34.57 -3.36 -31.17
CA GLN A 133 35.33 -4.00 -30.11
C GLN A 133 36.54 -3.15 -29.75
N ASN A 134 36.72 -2.77 -28.49
CA ASN A 134 37.91 -2.09 -27.98
C ASN A 134 38.28 -2.66 -26.59
N PRO A 135 39.51 -2.46 -26.10
CA PRO A 135 39.88 -2.92 -24.76
C PRO A 135 38.88 -2.45 -23.70
N SER A 136 38.52 -3.34 -22.78
CA SER A 136 37.66 -3.01 -21.64
C SER A 136 38.42 -2.13 -20.65
N VAL A 137 37.72 -1.17 -20.05
CA VAL A 137 38.23 -0.44 -18.89
C VAL A 137 37.99 -1.32 -17.67
N SER A 138 39.05 -1.61 -16.92
CA SER A 138 38.95 -2.19 -15.58
C SER A 138 39.51 -1.17 -14.60
N LEU A 139 38.65 -0.60 -13.75
CA LEU A 139 39.09 0.16 -12.58
C LEU A 139 39.36 -0.82 -11.44
N THR A 140 40.42 -0.59 -10.68
CA THR A 140 40.57 -1.24 -9.38
C THR A 140 39.66 -0.56 -8.36
N LEU A 141 39.16 -1.29 -7.35
CA LEU A 141 38.32 -0.71 -6.28
C LEU A 141 39.01 0.46 -5.56
N GLU A 142 40.34 0.47 -5.55
CA GLU A 142 41.18 1.51 -4.94
C GLU A 142 41.15 2.83 -5.73
N GLU A 143 40.88 2.79 -7.03
CA GLU A 143 40.83 3.97 -7.91
C GLU A 143 39.43 4.60 -8.00
N GLU A 144 38.37 3.84 -7.68
CA GLU A 144 36.97 4.28 -7.85
C GLU A 144 36.48 5.20 -6.71
N GLY A 145 37.18 5.20 -5.56
CA GLY A 145 36.86 6.04 -4.42
C GLY A 145 35.59 5.61 -3.66
N THR A 146 34.96 6.55 -2.98
CA THR A 146 33.71 6.31 -2.24
C THR A 146 32.59 7.22 -2.75
N TYR A 147 31.35 6.79 -2.53
CA TYR A 147 30.15 7.48 -2.97
C TYR A 147 29.38 8.07 -1.79
N THR A 148 28.52 9.04 -2.10
CA THR A 148 27.52 9.56 -1.17
C THR A 148 26.15 9.11 -1.64
N VAL A 149 25.35 8.55 -0.74
CA VAL A 149 23.97 8.12 -1.00
C VAL A 149 23.01 8.98 -0.18
N ASP A 150 22.12 9.68 -0.88
CA ASP A 150 20.99 10.38 -0.27
C ASP A 150 19.82 9.41 -0.08
N LEU A 151 19.39 9.23 1.17
CA LEU A 151 18.21 8.46 1.53
C LEU A 151 16.97 9.35 1.58
N PHE A 152 15.83 8.78 1.20
CA PHE A 152 14.51 9.36 1.40
C PHE A 152 13.46 8.29 1.68
N LEU A 153 12.77 8.37 2.81
CA LEU A 153 11.67 7.49 3.19
C LEU A 153 10.38 8.29 3.38
N SER A 154 9.30 7.81 2.76
CA SER A 154 7.98 8.46 2.81
C SER A 154 6.83 7.46 2.94
N TYR A 155 5.70 7.94 3.46
CA TYR A 155 4.42 7.23 3.40
C TYR A 155 3.88 7.19 1.97
N SER A 156 2.84 6.37 1.71
CA SER A 156 2.27 6.24 0.36
C SER A 156 1.64 7.52 -0.21
N ASP A 157 1.29 8.48 0.64
CA ASP A 157 0.80 9.81 0.27
C ASP A 157 1.93 10.84 0.05
N GLY A 158 3.19 10.44 0.24
CA GLY A 158 4.37 11.28 0.09
C GLY A 158 4.80 12.02 1.36
N ASP A 159 4.08 11.87 2.47
CA ASP A 159 4.51 12.47 3.74
C ASP A 159 5.83 11.84 4.23
N PRO A 160 6.75 12.64 4.79
CA PRO A 160 8.04 12.11 5.23
C PRO A 160 7.90 11.25 6.49
N VAL A 161 8.67 10.17 6.55
CA VAL A 161 8.90 9.41 7.78
C VAL A 161 9.96 10.13 8.61
N GLN A 162 9.64 10.56 9.83
CA GLN A 162 10.52 11.45 10.60
C GLN A 162 11.31 10.69 11.65
N GLY A 163 12.63 10.93 11.73
CA GLY A 163 13.46 10.42 12.82
C GLY A 163 13.72 8.91 12.82
N ALA A 164 13.21 8.18 11.82
CA ALA A 164 13.45 6.74 11.70
C ALA A 164 14.94 6.43 11.65
N THR A 165 15.37 5.40 12.38
CA THR A 165 16.73 4.88 12.25
C THR A 165 16.93 4.30 10.86
N TYR A 166 18.18 4.28 10.38
CA TYR A 166 18.56 3.51 9.22
C TYR A 166 19.81 2.69 9.52
N LYS A 167 19.93 1.56 8.81
CA LYS A 167 21.13 0.73 8.76
C LYS A 167 21.40 0.36 7.31
N LEU A 168 22.47 0.91 6.76
CA LEU A 168 22.94 0.62 5.41
C LEU A 168 24.17 -0.30 5.50
N VAL A 169 24.17 -1.38 4.71
CA VAL A 169 25.30 -2.31 4.60
C VAL A 169 25.78 -2.30 3.16
N ASP A 170 27.03 -1.86 2.94
CA ASP A 170 27.60 -1.83 1.59
C ASP A 170 28.10 -3.20 1.12
N GLN A 171 28.53 -3.31 -0.16
CA GLN A 171 29.03 -4.56 -0.73
C GLN A 171 30.25 -5.16 0.01
N THR A 172 30.96 -4.36 0.81
CA THR A 172 32.11 -4.82 1.60
C THR A 172 31.71 -5.35 2.97
N GLY A 173 30.43 -5.17 3.34
CA GLY A 173 29.90 -5.48 4.66
C GLY A 173 30.07 -4.34 5.67
N THR A 174 30.51 -3.15 5.24
CA THR A 174 30.63 -1.99 6.13
C THR A 174 29.24 -1.46 6.46
N ILE A 175 29.01 -1.19 7.75
CA ILE A 175 27.72 -0.76 8.28
C ILE A 175 27.72 0.74 8.54
N PHE A 176 26.69 1.43 8.05
CA PHE A 176 26.43 2.84 8.27
C PHE A 176 25.07 3.01 8.96
N GLU A 177 25.05 3.62 10.13
CA GLU A 177 23.85 3.81 10.94
C GLU A 177 23.62 5.28 11.25
N GLY A 178 22.35 5.64 11.46
CA GLY A 178 21.95 7.00 11.83
C GLY A 178 20.44 7.13 11.84
N ASN A 179 19.96 8.38 11.76
CA ASN A 179 18.55 8.72 11.74
C ASN A 179 18.21 9.61 10.55
N LEU A 180 17.00 9.45 10.04
CA LEU A 180 16.42 10.39 9.09
C LEU A 180 16.07 11.71 9.78
N ASP A 181 16.16 12.80 9.04
CA ASP A 181 15.71 14.11 9.48
C ASP A 181 14.16 14.23 9.49
N THR A 182 13.65 15.42 9.81
CA THR A 182 12.21 15.73 9.82
C THR A 182 11.56 15.72 8.43
N LYS A 183 12.37 15.64 7.37
CA LYS A 183 11.93 15.50 5.97
C LYS A 183 12.12 14.07 5.47
N GLY A 184 12.41 13.12 6.36
CA GLY A 184 12.64 11.72 6.03
C GLY A 184 13.88 11.48 5.19
N LYS A 185 14.91 12.31 5.35
CA LYS A 185 16.15 12.27 4.56
C LYS A 185 17.38 12.03 5.42
N ALA A 186 18.39 11.41 4.82
CA ALA A 186 19.75 11.34 5.33
C ALA A 186 20.74 11.35 4.16
N SER A 187 21.99 11.77 4.39
CA SER A 187 23.06 11.74 3.40
C SER A 187 24.24 11.00 4.01
N ILE A 188 24.65 9.90 3.39
CA ILE A 188 25.70 9.01 3.91
C ILE A 188 26.85 9.02 2.92
N SER A 189 28.01 9.51 3.35
CA SER A 189 29.24 9.51 2.56
C SER A 189 30.16 8.35 2.96
N GLY A 190 31.07 7.96 2.06
CA GLY A 190 32.07 6.93 2.33
C GLY A 190 31.66 5.51 1.94
N ILE A 191 30.57 5.37 1.17
CA ILE A 191 30.05 4.05 0.77
C ILE A 191 30.89 3.49 -0.38
N ALA A 192 31.30 2.23 -0.28
CA ALA A 192 32.02 1.57 -1.37
C ALA A 192 31.20 1.54 -2.68
N PRO A 193 31.82 1.52 -3.87
CA PRO A 193 31.11 1.27 -5.12
C PRO A 193 30.28 -0.01 -5.02
N GLY A 194 29.19 -0.16 -5.78
CA GLY A 194 28.44 -1.42 -5.86
C GLY A 194 27.11 -1.41 -5.11
N GLU A 195 26.53 -2.59 -4.94
CA GLU A 195 25.23 -2.76 -4.30
C GLU A 195 25.30 -2.55 -2.79
N PHE A 196 24.21 -2.03 -2.21
CA PHE A 196 24.05 -1.92 -0.77
C PHE A 196 22.64 -2.37 -0.35
N ASP A 197 22.55 -2.88 0.87
CA ASP A 197 21.27 -3.15 1.54
C ASP A 197 20.94 -2.02 2.50
N ILE A 198 19.65 -1.74 2.68
CA ILE A 198 19.18 -0.74 3.63
C ILE A 198 17.95 -1.21 4.39
N GLU A 199 18.02 -1.05 5.71
CA GLU A 199 16.92 -1.28 6.65
C GLU A 199 16.59 0.04 7.36
N TYR A 200 15.31 0.22 7.70
CA TYR A 200 14.82 1.40 8.41
C TYR A 200 14.10 0.98 9.70
N GLY A 201 14.11 1.86 10.71
CA GLY A 201 13.22 1.79 11.86
C GLY A 201 11.88 2.47 11.62
N GLU A 202 11.06 2.54 12.67
CA GLU A 202 9.76 3.24 12.64
C GLU A 202 9.94 4.76 12.70
N ASP A 203 8.87 5.47 12.29
CA ASP A 203 8.76 6.90 12.51
C ASP A 203 8.82 7.23 13.99
N SER A 204 9.61 8.22 14.38
CA SER A 204 9.77 8.66 15.76
C SER A 204 8.57 9.38 16.37
N ARG A 205 7.62 9.83 15.54
CA ARG A 205 6.41 10.54 15.99
C ARG A 205 5.45 9.61 16.71
N GLU A 206 4.63 10.19 17.59
CA GLU A 206 3.48 9.48 18.15
C GLU A 206 2.51 9.10 17.04
N PHE A 207 1.94 7.89 17.14
CA PHE A 207 1.01 7.40 16.15
C PHE A 207 -0.25 8.26 16.09
N THR A 208 -0.62 8.69 14.87
CA THR A 208 -1.82 9.49 14.60
C THR A 208 -2.57 8.89 13.41
N PRO A 209 -3.85 8.50 13.57
CA PRO A 209 -4.68 8.00 12.48
C PRO A 209 -4.85 9.02 11.35
N ASN A 210 -4.96 8.52 10.11
CA ASN A 210 -5.09 9.33 8.90
C ASN A 210 -6.46 10.03 8.78
N ILE A 211 -7.50 9.44 9.38
CA ILE A 211 -8.87 9.95 9.31
C ILE A 211 -9.26 10.42 10.71
N PRO A 212 -9.56 11.72 10.90
CA PRO A 212 -10.07 12.20 12.17
C PRO A 212 -11.47 11.66 12.39
N THR A 213 -11.78 11.39 13.65
CA THR A 213 -13.10 10.94 14.10
C THR A 213 -14.19 11.94 13.73
N LYS A 214 -15.30 11.44 13.21
CA LYS A 214 -16.48 12.27 12.93
C LYS A 214 -17.36 12.44 14.17
N GLU A 215 -17.61 13.68 14.53
CA GLU A 215 -18.61 14.02 15.54
C GLU A 215 -20.01 13.66 15.06
N ASN A 216 -20.84 13.18 15.98
CA ASN A 216 -22.22 12.84 15.69
C ASN A 216 -23.12 14.09 15.74
N PRO A 217 -23.74 14.51 14.61
CA PRO A 217 -24.61 15.69 14.59
C PRO A 217 -25.89 15.52 15.42
N ASN A 218 -26.28 14.28 15.73
CA ASN A 218 -27.49 13.97 16.50
C ASN A 218 -27.19 13.74 17.99
N TYR A 219 -25.94 13.96 18.42
CA TYR A 219 -25.57 13.73 19.81
C TYR A 219 -26.33 14.66 20.77
N ASN A 220 -27.12 14.07 21.65
CA ASN A 220 -27.85 14.76 22.69
C ASN A 220 -27.84 13.92 23.98
N PRO A 221 -26.85 14.11 24.87
CA PRO A 221 -26.73 13.34 26.11
C PRO A 221 -27.84 13.65 27.14
N ASN A 222 -28.65 14.68 26.89
CA ASN A 222 -29.77 15.07 27.74
C ASN A 222 -31.13 14.63 27.15
N ALA A 223 -31.13 13.76 26.14
CA ALA A 223 -32.36 13.25 25.56
C ALA A 223 -33.17 12.49 26.62
N SER A 224 -34.42 12.93 26.83
CA SER A 224 -35.33 12.21 27.72
C SER A 224 -35.90 10.97 27.04
N ALA A 225 -36.35 9.99 27.83
CA ALA A 225 -37.07 8.82 27.32
C ALA A 225 -38.25 9.21 26.42
N GLN A 226 -38.97 10.29 26.73
CA GLN A 226 -40.08 10.77 25.92
C GLN A 226 -39.62 11.28 24.54
N MET A 227 -38.51 12.01 24.48
CA MET A 227 -37.94 12.46 23.21
C MET A 227 -37.52 11.28 22.33
N LEU A 228 -36.84 10.28 22.93
CA LEU A 228 -36.43 9.07 22.23
C LEU A 228 -37.62 8.26 21.70
N ILE A 229 -38.69 8.16 22.50
CA ILE A 229 -39.96 7.54 22.12
C ILE A 229 -40.61 8.29 20.95
N ASP A 230 -40.63 9.63 21.00
CA ASP A 230 -41.18 10.47 19.94
C ASP A 230 -40.41 10.34 18.63
N GLU A 231 -39.09 10.23 18.70
CA GLU A 231 -38.22 10.03 17.55
C GLU A 231 -38.39 8.63 16.94
N THR A 232 -38.66 7.63 17.78
CA THR A 232 -38.93 6.24 17.36
C THR A 232 -40.22 6.12 16.57
N LYS A 233 -41.22 6.97 16.83
CA LYS A 233 -42.48 7.01 16.06
C LYS A 233 -42.32 7.45 14.61
N ARG A 234 -41.24 8.17 14.25
CA ARG A 234 -41.02 8.71 12.88
C ARG A 234 -42.24 9.40 12.24
N GLY A 235 -43.08 10.06 13.05
CA GLY A 235 -44.29 10.75 12.59
C GLY A 235 -45.54 9.86 12.48
N GLU A 236 -45.47 8.60 12.92
CA GLU A 236 -46.62 7.70 13.08
C GLU A 236 -47.29 7.90 14.44
N ILE A 237 -48.55 7.48 14.56
CA ILE A 237 -49.33 7.61 15.80
C ILE A 237 -48.92 6.47 16.73
N GLY A 238 -48.32 6.80 17.88
CA GLY A 238 -47.98 5.79 18.87
C GLY A 238 -49.22 5.13 19.47
N PHE A 239 -49.10 3.88 19.94
CA PHE A 239 -50.25 3.18 20.53
C PHE A 239 -50.86 3.96 21.72
N TRP A 240 -50.04 4.72 22.46
CA TRP A 240 -50.45 5.58 23.58
C TRP A 240 -51.16 6.89 23.18
N GLU A 241 -51.12 7.26 21.91
CA GLU A 241 -51.85 8.41 21.34
C GLU A 241 -53.17 7.98 20.70
N SER A 242 -53.31 6.68 20.38
CA SER A 242 -54.56 6.13 19.89
C SER A 242 -55.64 6.22 20.98
N SER A 243 -56.86 6.61 20.59
CA SER A 243 -57.99 6.81 21.50
C SER A 243 -58.52 5.47 22.03
N TRP A 244 -57.77 4.81 22.91
CA TRP A 244 -58.12 3.55 23.55
C TRP A 244 -59.30 3.74 24.51
N ARG A 245 -60.52 3.72 23.97
CA ARG A 245 -61.75 3.65 24.77
C ARG A 245 -62.15 2.20 24.91
N LYS A 246 -62.16 1.69 26.15
CA LYS A 246 -62.70 0.40 26.61
C LYS A 246 -64.10 0.11 26.03
N THR A 247 -64.17 -0.33 24.77
CA THR A 247 -65.41 -0.78 24.14
C THR A 247 -65.19 -2.23 23.77
N ALA A 248 -65.66 -3.11 24.66
CA ALA A 248 -65.52 -4.55 24.54
C ALA A 248 -66.06 -5.02 23.17
N GLY A 249 -65.17 -5.52 22.32
CA GLY A 249 -65.45 -5.93 20.94
C GLY A 249 -64.38 -5.49 19.95
N ALA A 250 -63.72 -4.34 20.20
CA ALA A 250 -62.65 -3.82 19.34
C ALA A 250 -61.23 -4.23 19.77
N ALA A 251 -61.07 -4.88 20.92
CA ALA A 251 -59.76 -5.18 21.49
C ALA A 251 -58.94 -6.21 20.69
N SER A 252 -59.55 -7.24 20.09
CA SER A 252 -58.80 -8.33 19.43
C SER A 252 -58.19 -7.96 18.06
N TRP A 253 -58.82 -7.06 17.30
CA TRP A 253 -58.30 -6.63 15.99
C TRP A 253 -57.30 -5.48 16.12
N ILE A 254 -57.56 -4.54 17.05
CA ILE A 254 -56.60 -3.47 17.39
C ILE A 254 -55.34 -4.07 18.01
N TRP A 255 -55.48 -5.14 18.82
CA TRP A 255 -54.34 -5.90 19.32
C TRP A 255 -53.50 -6.53 18.18
N GLY A 256 -54.13 -7.04 17.12
CA GLY A 256 -53.43 -7.55 15.94
C GLY A 256 -52.75 -6.48 15.09
N VAL A 257 -53.24 -5.23 15.11
CA VAL A 257 -52.58 -4.08 14.47
C VAL A 257 -51.41 -3.60 15.33
N ILE A 258 -51.59 -3.49 16.65
CA ILE A 258 -50.51 -3.16 17.59
C ILE A 258 -49.40 -4.22 17.53
N LEU A 259 -49.71 -5.51 17.62
CA LEU A 259 -48.72 -6.58 17.42
C LEU A 259 -48.15 -6.65 16.00
N GLY A 260 -48.90 -6.19 15.00
CA GLY A 260 -48.41 -6.08 13.62
C GLY A 260 -47.41 -4.93 13.45
N ASP A 261 -47.63 -3.82 14.15
CA ASP A 261 -46.73 -2.67 14.24
C ASP A 261 -45.53 -2.98 15.15
N PHE A 262 -45.74 -3.80 16.19
CA PHE A 262 -44.70 -4.39 17.05
C PHE A 262 -44.19 -5.70 16.46
N ASN A 263 -43.41 -5.61 15.38
CA ASN A 263 -42.47 -6.69 15.10
C ASN A 263 -41.41 -6.67 16.21
N ASP A 264 -41.53 -7.58 17.19
CA ASP A 264 -40.78 -7.56 18.47
C ASP A 264 -39.28 -7.30 18.25
N ASP A 265 -38.66 -8.02 17.31
CA ASP A 265 -37.23 -7.85 17.01
C ASP A 265 -36.90 -6.47 16.40
N ALA A 266 -37.73 -5.99 15.47
CA ALA A 266 -37.48 -4.72 14.78
C ALA A 266 -37.74 -3.51 15.68
N THR A 267 -38.67 -3.60 16.63
CA THR A 267 -38.98 -2.51 17.57
C THR A 267 -37.86 -2.36 18.60
N VAL A 268 -37.39 -3.48 19.17
CA VAL A 268 -36.27 -3.44 20.12
C VAL A 268 -35.00 -2.94 19.42
N GLU A 269 -34.73 -3.38 18.19
CA GLU A 269 -33.65 -2.83 17.36
C GLU A 269 -33.78 -1.32 17.17
N GLN A 270 -34.98 -0.79 16.89
CA GLN A 270 -35.21 0.65 16.73
C GLN A 270 -35.00 1.44 18.01
N ILE A 271 -35.48 0.94 19.15
CA ILE A 271 -35.28 1.59 20.45
C ILE A 271 -33.78 1.72 20.73
N ILE A 272 -33.03 0.62 20.60
CA ILE A 272 -31.59 0.61 20.84
C ILE A 272 -30.85 1.48 19.81
N ALA A 273 -31.21 1.39 18.52
CA ALA A 273 -30.56 2.14 17.46
C ALA A 273 -30.79 3.66 17.57
N ASN A 274 -32.02 4.11 17.83
CA ASN A 274 -32.31 5.54 18.01
C ASN A 274 -31.63 6.10 19.25
N THR A 275 -31.64 5.33 20.35
CA THR A 275 -30.92 5.69 21.57
C THR A 275 -29.41 5.78 21.30
N ALA A 276 -28.82 4.80 20.62
CA ALA A 276 -27.41 4.82 20.25
C ALA A 276 -27.04 6.01 19.36
N ILE A 277 -27.85 6.30 18.33
CA ILE A 277 -27.65 7.47 17.45
C ILE A 277 -27.73 8.77 18.25
N THR A 278 -28.47 8.82 19.34
CA THR A 278 -28.63 10.04 20.15
C THR A 278 -27.58 10.17 21.23
N MET A 279 -27.17 9.06 21.85
CA MET A 279 -26.30 9.06 23.04
C MET A 279 -24.82 8.91 22.72
N LEU A 280 -24.44 8.53 21.51
CA LEU A 280 -23.02 8.41 21.13
C LEU A 280 -22.44 9.75 20.65
N PRO A 281 -21.36 10.27 21.26
CA PRO A 281 -20.75 11.54 20.86
C PRO A 281 -20.09 11.47 19.47
N VAL A 282 -19.71 10.25 19.08
CA VAL A 282 -18.99 9.95 17.86
C VAL A 282 -19.70 8.81 17.15
N VAL A 283 -19.95 9.00 15.86
CA VAL A 283 -20.44 7.95 14.97
C VAL A 283 -19.59 8.02 13.71
N ASP A 284 -18.60 7.13 13.61
CA ASP A 284 -17.67 7.12 12.49
C ASP A 284 -18.40 6.71 11.19
N GLN A 285 -19.22 5.66 11.29
CA GLN A 285 -20.19 5.25 10.27
C GLN A 285 -21.49 4.72 10.91
N ALA A 286 -22.62 4.85 10.20
CA ALA A 286 -23.88 4.21 10.60
C ALA A 286 -23.75 2.68 10.75
N ALA A 287 -22.77 2.08 10.08
CA ALA A 287 -22.42 0.67 10.23
C ALA A 287 -21.92 0.33 11.65
N ASP A 288 -21.16 1.21 12.30
CA ASP A 288 -20.63 0.94 13.64
C ASP A 288 -21.74 0.92 14.70
N VAL A 289 -22.69 1.84 14.60
CA VAL A 289 -23.90 1.84 15.44
C VAL A 289 -24.72 0.59 15.20
N ARG A 290 -24.91 0.20 13.94
CA ARG A 290 -25.64 -1.03 13.59
C ARG A 290 -24.98 -2.28 14.15
N ASP A 291 -23.66 -2.40 14.04
CA ASP A 291 -22.92 -3.54 14.58
C ASP A 291 -23.06 -3.59 16.11
N MET A 292 -22.96 -2.45 16.80
CA MET A 292 -23.19 -2.36 18.24
C MET A 292 -24.61 -2.82 18.61
N VAL A 293 -25.63 -2.28 17.94
CA VAL A 293 -27.04 -2.66 18.16
C VAL A 293 -27.24 -4.16 17.95
N ALA A 294 -26.68 -4.74 16.88
CA ALA A 294 -26.79 -6.17 16.61
C ALA A 294 -26.14 -7.03 17.70
N ASN A 295 -24.97 -6.63 18.20
CA ASN A 295 -24.32 -7.32 19.30
C ASN A 295 -25.12 -7.20 20.61
N THR A 296 -25.68 -6.02 20.90
CA THR A 296 -26.57 -5.83 22.06
C THR A 296 -27.84 -6.68 21.95
N MET A 297 -28.46 -6.72 20.77
CA MET A 297 -29.63 -7.57 20.48
C MET A 297 -29.31 -9.05 20.70
N THR A 298 -28.13 -9.49 20.28
CA THR A 298 -27.67 -10.88 20.48
C THR A 298 -27.61 -11.20 21.98
N LEU A 299 -27.12 -10.28 22.80
CA LEU A 299 -27.03 -10.44 24.25
C LEU A 299 -28.38 -10.35 24.97
N LEU A 300 -29.49 -10.02 24.30
CA LEU A 300 -30.82 -10.13 24.92
C LEU A 300 -31.22 -11.60 25.15
N ASN A 301 -30.61 -12.54 24.41
CA ASN A 301 -30.75 -13.96 24.67
C ASN A 301 -29.80 -14.40 25.80
N GLU A 302 -30.35 -15.03 26.84
CA GLU A 302 -29.60 -15.52 28.01
C GLU A 302 -28.47 -16.49 27.63
N GLU A 303 -28.71 -17.43 26.70
CA GLU A 303 -27.70 -18.42 26.27
C GLU A 303 -26.53 -17.75 25.53
N GLU A 304 -26.76 -16.61 24.89
CA GLU A 304 -25.74 -15.86 24.17
C GLU A 304 -24.87 -15.02 25.11
N ARG A 305 -25.33 -14.72 26.33
CA ARG A 305 -24.55 -13.97 27.33
C ARG A 305 -23.39 -14.78 27.91
N ASP A 306 -23.51 -16.10 27.92
CA ASP A 306 -22.47 -16.99 28.45
C ASP A 306 -21.29 -17.19 27.47
N LYS A 307 -21.44 -16.75 26.22
CA LYS A 307 -20.47 -16.94 25.15
C LYS A 307 -19.45 -15.79 25.09
N PRO A 308 -18.16 -16.01 25.38
CA PRO A 308 -17.13 -14.97 25.35
C PRO A 308 -17.01 -14.27 23.99
N GLU A 309 -17.23 -14.99 22.89
CA GLU A 309 -17.16 -14.46 21.53
C GLU A 309 -18.14 -13.30 21.27
N ASN A 310 -19.30 -13.30 21.93
CA ASN A 310 -20.30 -12.24 21.79
C ASN A 310 -19.84 -10.96 22.51
N TRP A 311 -19.15 -11.10 23.63
CA TRP A 311 -18.54 -9.97 24.35
C TRP A 311 -17.30 -9.43 23.65
N LEU A 312 -16.50 -10.28 23.01
CA LEU A 312 -15.43 -9.87 22.10
C LEU A 312 -15.97 -9.11 20.89
N ALA A 313 -17.09 -9.57 20.30
CA ALA A 313 -17.74 -8.86 19.20
C ALA A 313 -18.26 -7.49 19.63
N LEU A 314 -18.94 -7.42 20.80
CA LEU A 314 -19.44 -6.16 21.35
C LEU A 314 -18.29 -5.19 21.65
N SER A 315 -17.26 -5.63 22.38
CA SER A 315 -16.09 -4.79 22.71
C SER A 315 -15.42 -4.24 21.46
N LEU A 316 -15.25 -5.05 20.40
CA LEU A 316 -14.72 -4.60 19.11
C LEU A 316 -15.54 -3.48 18.49
N THR A 317 -16.87 -3.54 18.59
CA THR A 317 -17.75 -2.46 18.09
C THR A 317 -17.66 -1.20 18.92
N LEU A 318 -17.61 -1.35 20.25
CA LEU A 318 -17.52 -0.22 21.19
C LEU A 318 -16.17 0.50 21.13
N ILE A 319 -15.06 -0.22 20.91
CA ILE A 319 -13.74 0.39 20.67
C ILE A 319 -13.82 1.40 19.54
N GLY A 320 -14.56 1.09 18.46
CA GLY A 320 -14.76 2.00 17.33
C GLY A 320 -15.50 3.30 17.68
N CYS A 321 -16.22 3.34 18.80
CA CYS A 321 -16.94 4.52 19.27
C CYS A 321 -16.05 5.45 20.13
N ILE A 322 -14.80 5.03 20.45
CA ILE A 322 -13.85 5.86 21.20
C ILE A 322 -13.24 6.92 20.27
N PRO A 323 -13.28 8.21 20.64
CA PRO A 323 -12.71 9.27 19.83
C PRO A 323 -11.22 9.09 19.51
N VAL A 324 -10.80 9.66 18.38
CA VAL A 324 -9.44 9.75 17.84
C VAL A 324 -8.86 8.40 17.40
N PHE A 325 -8.78 7.42 18.30
CA PHE A 325 -8.03 6.18 18.07
C PHE A 325 -8.91 4.94 17.87
N GLY A 326 -10.20 5.02 18.24
CA GLY A 326 -11.10 3.87 18.29
C GLY A 326 -11.16 3.07 16.99
N SER A 327 -11.33 3.75 15.85
CA SER A 327 -11.41 3.09 14.54
C SER A 327 -10.12 2.40 14.13
N ALA A 328 -8.96 3.00 14.43
CA ALA A 328 -7.65 2.40 14.16
C ALA A 328 -7.45 1.14 15.02
N VAL A 329 -7.73 1.24 16.33
CA VAL A 329 -7.62 0.09 17.25
C VAL A 329 -8.59 -1.02 16.87
N LYS A 330 -9.87 -0.70 16.57
CA LYS A 330 -10.86 -1.65 16.06
C LYS A 330 -10.38 -2.37 14.80
N GLY A 331 -9.85 -1.62 13.83
CA GLY A 331 -9.32 -2.18 12.59
C GLY A 331 -8.18 -3.16 12.84
N THR A 332 -7.27 -2.82 13.75
CA THR A 332 -6.14 -3.68 14.13
C THR A 332 -6.58 -4.90 14.93
N CYS A 333 -7.54 -4.77 15.85
CA CYS A 333 -8.15 -5.90 16.55
C CYS A 333 -8.83 -6.88 15.59
N LYS A 334 -9.59 -6.38 14.60
CA LYS A 334 -10.22 -7.23 13.56
C LYS A 334 -9.18 -8.10 12.85
N VAL A 335 -8.04 -7.54 12.51
CA VAL A 335 -6.94 -8.23 11.83
C VAL A 335 -6.27 -9.24 12.76
N ALA A 336 -6.00 -8.85 14.00
CA ALA A 336 -5.40 -9.73 15.00
C ALA A 336 -6.26 -10.97 15.27
N LEU A 337 -7.59 -10.83 15.18
CA LEU A 337 -8.57 -11.92 15.39
C LEU A 337 -8.80 -12.84 14.19
N LYS A 338 -8.36 -12.51 12.96
CA LYS A 338 -8.66 -13.32 11.76
C LYS A 338 -8.16 -14.77 11.91
N SER A 339 -9.08 -15.65 12.25
CA SER A 339 -8.83 -17.07 12.52
C SER A 339 -8.36 -17.77 11.24
N GLY A 340 -7.14 -18.32 11.26
CA GLY A 340 -6.62 -19.20 10.20
C GLY A 340 -5.27 -18.81 9.58
N LYS A 341 -4.75 -17.61 9.87
CA LYS A 341 -3.34 -17.26 9.60
C LYS A 341 -2.77 -16.63 10.86
N ALA A 342 -1.62 -17.09 11.34
CA ALA A 342 -0.91 -16.38 12.39
C ALA A 342 -0.54 -14.99 11.84
N THR A 343 -1.20 -13.95 12.34
CA THR A 343 -0.84 -12.57 12.02
C THR A 343 0.58 -12.34 12.53
N SER A 344 1.51 -12.06 11.63
CA SER A 344 2.88 -11.72 12.01
C SER A 344 2.91 -10.31 12.60
N LYS A 345 3.91 -10.04 13.43
CA LYS A 345 4.20 -8.70 13.93
C LYS A 345 4.30 -7.68 12.79
N ASP A 346 5.04 -8.01 11.73
CA ASP A 346 5.21 -7.12 10.57
C ASP A 346 3.88 -6.82 9.86
N ASP A 347 3.02 -7.82 9.68
CA ASP A 347 1.72 -7.64 9.03
C ASP A 347 0.80 -6.71 9.85
N LEU A 348 0.79 -6.89 11.17
CA LEU A 348 0.04 -6.05 12.09
C LEU A 348 0.50 -4.58 12.02
N LEU A 349 1.82 -4.35 12.06
CA LEU A 349 2.40 -3.02 11.98
C LEU A 349 2.21 -2.39 10.59
N ALA A 350 2.32 -3.16 9.51
CA ALA A 350 2.06 -2.67 8.15
C ALA A 350 0.60 -2.22 7.95
N ILE A 351 -0.35 -2.82 8.67
CA ILE A 351 -1.75 -2.38 8.66
C ILE A 351 -1.92 -1.08 9.43
N MET A 352 -1.29 -0.97 10.60
CA MET A 352 -1.26 0.28 11.37
C MET A 352 -0.67 1.44 10.56
N ARG A 353 0.45 1.21 9.83
CA ARG A 353 1.05 2.23 8.93
C ARG A 353 0.13 2.63 7.76
N ALA A 354 -0.80 1.76 7.36
CA ALA A 354 -1.82 2.12 6.37
C ALA A 354 -2.96 2.95 6.97
N MET A 355 -3.20 2.83 8.28
CA MET A 355 -4.25 3.54 9.03
C MET A 355 -3.78 4.90 9.56
N GLY A 356 -2.49 5.10 9.79
CA GLY A 356 -1.94 6.33 10.37
C GLY A 356 -0.43 6.48 10.20
N LYS A 357 0.12 7.54 10.78
CA LYS A 357 1.53 7.95 10.72
C LYS A 357 2.13 7.95 12.13
N GLY A 358 3.45 7.80 12.27
CA GLY A 358 4.12 7.64 13.56
C GLY A 358 4.47 6.18 13.86
N ASP A 359 4.89 5.90 15.10
CA ASP A 359 5.35 4.58 15.55
C ASP A 359 4.17 3.64 15.89
N PRO A 360 3.85 2.65 15.03
CA PRO A 360 2.75 1.72 15.28
C PRO A 360 3.04 0.76 16.44
N GLU A 361 4.30 0.35 16.63
CA GLU A 361 4.64 -0.63 17.65
C GLU A 361 4.56 0.00 19.04
N LYS A 362 5.16 1.19 19.20
CA LYS A 362 5.09 1.95 20.45
C LYS A 362 3.65 2.24 20.83
N PHE A 363 2.81 2.65 19.86
CA PHE A 363 1.39 2.89 20.11
C PHE A 363 0.69 1.63 20.63
N LEU A 364 0.80 0.50 19.94
CA LEU A 364 0.11 -0.73 20.37
C LEU A 364 0.60 -1.26 21.72
N ARG A 365 1.88 -1.07 22.06
CA ARG A 365 2.44 -1.46 23.37
C ARG A 365 2.03 -0.56 24.51
N THR A 366 1.60 0.67 24.23
CA THR A 366 1.22 1.67 25.23
C THR A 366 -0.29 1.82 25.39
N LEU A 367 -1.08 1.00 24.69
CA LEU A 367 -2.52 0.92 24.88
C LEU A 367 -2.86 0.53 26.33
N ASP A 368 -3.70 1.36 26.97
CA ASP A 368 -4.25 1.07 28.28
C ASP A 368 -5.58 0.32 28.14
N TRP A 369 -5.51 -1.00 28.02
CA TRP A 369 -6.70 -1.85 27.86
C TRP A 369 -7.70 -1.74 29.03
N ALA A 370 -7.24 -1.34 30.22
CA ALA A 370 -8.14 -1.12 31.36
C ALA A 370 -8.95 0.18 31.18
N ASP A 371 -8.32 1.23 30.66
CA ASP A 371 -9.02 2.45 30.30
C ASP A 371 -9.98 2.23 29.12
N TYR A 372 -9.59 1.45 28.10
CA TYR A 372 -10.51 1.04 27.02
C TYR A 372 -11.71 0.24 27.57
N ALA A 373 -11.51 -0.66 28.53
CA ALA A 373 -12.62 -1.39 29.16
C ALA A 373 -13.58 -0.41 29.88
N LYS A 374 -13.03 0.57 30.60
CA LYS A 374 -13.82 1.58 31.30
C LYS A 374 -14.61 2.46 30.32
N GLN A 375 -13.95 2.97 29.28
CA GLN A 375 -14.57 3.82 28.27
C GLN A 375 -15.68 3.07 27.52
N THR A 376 -15.42 1.86 27.04
CA THR A 376 -16.42 1.05 26.33
C THR A 376 -17.60 0.67 27.23
N SER A 377 -17.36 0.38 28.51
CA SER A 377 -18.43 0.14 29.50
C SER A 377 -19.31 1.37 29.68
N GLN A 378 -18.71 2.55 29.82
CA GLN A 378 -19.46 3.78 29.94
C GLN A 378 -20.29 4.06 28.68
N ILE A 379 -19.68 3.91 27.50
CA ILE A 379 -20.33 4.13 26.20
C ILE A 379 -21.60 3.27 26.06
N ILE A 380 -21.52 1.96 26.36
CA ILE A 380 -22.69 1.10 26.23
C ILE A 380 -23.72 1.38 27.34
N SER A 381 -23.30 1.66 28.58
CA SER A 381 -24.23 2.04 29.65
C SER A 381 -25.00 3.33 29.34
N ASP A 382 -24.35 4.32 28.74
CA ASP A 382 -24.99 5.57 28.27
C ASP A 382 -26.07 5.31 27.20
N VAL A 383 -26.06 4.14 26.56
CA VAL A 383 -27.10 3.69 25.62
C VAL A 383 -28.13 2.79 26.31
N LEU A 384 -27.70 1.82 27.12
CA LEU A 384 -28.59 0.85 27.74
C LEU A 384 -29.50 1.50 28.80
N GLN A 385 -28.99 2.45 29.59
CA GLN A 385 -29.78 3.10 30.63
C GLN A 385 -30.98 3.88 30.07
N PRO A 386 -30.83 4.74 29.04
CA PRO A 386 -31.99 5.35 28.40
C PRO A 386 -32.91 4.34 27.71
N CYS A 387 -32.40 3.20 27.20
CA CYS A 387 -33.26 2.14 26.68
C CYS A 387 -34.16 1.53 27.78
N ILE A 388 -33.64 1.35 28.99
CA ILE A 388 -34.41 0.89 30.16
C ILE A 388 -35.49 1.91 30.51
N GLU A 389 -35.16 3.20 30.49
CA GLU A 389 -36.13 4.27 30.73
C GLU A 389 -37.23 4.31 29.68
N VAL A 390 -36.87 4.21 28.39
CA VAL A 390 -37.82 4.12 27.26
C VAL A 390 -38.75 2.93 27.43
N ALA A 391 -38.23 1.74 27.69
CA ALA A 391 -39.05 0.55 27.91
C ALA A 391 -39.97 0.71 29.12
N THR A 392 -39.47 1.29 30.22
CA THR A 392 -40.28 1.55 31.42
C THR A 392 -41.41 2.55 31.17
N GLU A 393 -41.16 3.60 30.40
CA GLU A 393 -42.20 4.59 30.05
C GLU A 393 -43.23 4.00 29.08
N LEU A 394 -42.81 3.18 28.11
CA LEU A 394 -43.72 2.43 27.24
C LEU A 394 -44.60 1.45 28.04
N ALA A 395 -44.04 0.79 29.05
CA ALA A 395 -44.82 -0.04 29.98
C ALA A 395 -45.84 0.79 30.77
N SER A 396 -45.43 1.97 31.26
CA SER A 396 -46.31 2.91 31.96
C SER A 396 -47.49 3.35 31.08
N TYR A 397 -47.25 3.65 29.80
CA TYR A 397 -48.31 3.95 28.84
C TYR A 397 -49.26 2.75 28.62
N ALA A 398 -48.71 1.55 28.42
CA ALA A 398 -49.52 0.34 28.24
C ALA A 398 -50.41 0.06 29.46
N ASN A 399 -49.86 0.20 30.68
CA ASN A 399 -50.60 0.03 31.92
C ASN A 399 -51.73 1.07 32.08
N ARG A 400 -51.48 2.35 31.77
CA ARG A 400 -52.51 3.41 31.80
C ARG A 400 -53.68 3.12 30.85
N MET A 401 -53.43 2.39 29.77
CA MET A 401 -54.45 1.95 28.82
C MET A 401 -55.14 0.63 29.24
N GLY A 402 -54.61 -0.09 30.22
CA GLY A 402 -55.09 -1.42 30.62
C GLY A 402 -54.66 -2.54 29.64
N ALA A 403 -53.51 -2.37 28.98
CA ALA A 403 -52.88 -3.38 28.13
C ALA A 403 -51.81 -4.14 28.94
N ASP A 404 -52.25 -4.98 29.87
CA ASP A 404 -51.38 -5.61 30.88
C ASP A 404 -50.29 -6.51 30.25
N GLU A 405 -50.61 -7.26 29.20
CA GLU A 405 -49.65 -8.11 28.48
C GLU A 405 -48.52 -7.29 27.83
N LEU A 406 -48.87 -6.15 27.21
CA LEU A 406 -47.90 -5.26 26.58
C LEU A 406 -47.03 -4.55 27.63
N SER A 407 -47.63 -4.14 28.75
CA SER A 407 -46.88 -3.61 29.90
C SER A 407 -45.86 -4.62 30.41
N ASN A 408 -46.27 -5.89 30.57
CA ASN A 408 -45.38 -6.95 31.04
C ASN A 408 -44.25 -7.25 30.05
N TYR A 409 -44.51 -7.19 28.74
CA TYR A 409 -43.49 -7.31 27.70
C TYR A 409 -42.40 -6.25 27.86
N PHE A 410 -42.78 -4.96 27.95
CA PHE A 410 -41.81 -3.88 28.10
C PHE A 410 -41.05 -3.91 29.42
N LEU A 411 -41.70 -4.29 30.53
CA LEU A 411 -41.01 -4.51 31.80
C LEU A 411 -40.00 -5.65 31.73
N LYS A 412 -40.32 -6.73 31.02
CA LYS A 412 -39.38 -7.84 30.78
C LYS A 412 -38.19 -7.35 29.97
N LEU A 413 -38.41 -6.61 28.88
CA LEU A 413 -37.34 -6.01 28.09
C LEU A 413 -36.44 -5.11 28.94
N ALA A 414 -37.03 -4.19 29.72
CA ALA A 414 -36.29 -3.32 30.62
C ALA A 414 -35.42 -4.13 31.61
N ASN A 415 -35.95 -5.24 32.13
CA ASN A 415 -35.21 -6.13 33.01
C ASN A 415 -34.05 -6.84 32.30
N GLU A 416 -34.26 -7.36 31.08
CA GLU A 416 -33.18 -7.99 30.29
C GLU A 416 -32.04 -7.01 29.98
N VAL A 417 -32.38 -5.79 29.54
CA VAL A 417 -31.39 -4.73 29.29
C VAL A 417 -30.64 -4.35 30.56
N ASN A 418 -31.33 -4.25 31.70
CA ASN A 418 -30.72 -3.97 33.01
C ASN A 418 -29.79 -5.09 33.49
N ILE A 419 -30.07 -6.36 33.16
CA ILE A 419 -29.16 -7.46 33.44
C ILE A 419 -27.86 -7.27 32.65
N ILE A 420 -27.97 -6.94 31.36
CA ILE A 420 -26.80 -6.67 30.49
C ILE A 420 -25.98 -5.50 31.05
N ASP A 421 -26.62 -4.36 31.36
CA ASP A 421 -25.94 -3.16 31.89
C ASP A 421 -25.10 -3.48 33.15
N LYS A 422 -25.62 -4.36 34.03
CA LYS A 422 -24.91 -4.76 35.26
C LYS A 422 -23.70 -5.64 35.02
N ILE A 423 -23.71 -6.50 34.00
CA ILE A 423 -22.62 -7.46 33.75
C ILE A 423 -21.59 -6.93 32.73
N VAL A 424 -21.96 -5.93 31.94
CA VAL A 424 -21.11 -5.26 30.93
C VAL A 424 -19.72 -4.90 31.48
N PRO A 425 -19.57 -4.23 32.64
CA PRO A 425 -18.25 -3.78 33.10
C PRO A 425 -17.26 -4.92 33.29
N ASP A 426 -17.71 -6.02 33.89
CA ASP A 426 -16.87 -7.20 34.12
C ASP A 426 -16.58 -7.93 32.82
N LYS A 427 -17.60 -8.10 31.96
CA LYS A 427 -17.47 -8.81 30.68
C LYS A 427 -16.61 -8.07 29.66
N LEU A 428 -16.72 -6.75 29.58
CA LEU A 428 -15.84 -5.95 28.74
C LEU A 428 -14.41 -5.92 29.27
N LYS A 429 -14.21 -5.94 30.59
CA LYS A 429 -12.87 -6.08 31.17
C LYS A 429 -12.24 -7.43 30.82
N GLU A 430 -12.99 -8.53 30.88
CA GLU A 430 -12.55 -9.84 30.41
C GLU A 430 -12.14 -9.77 28.92
N ALA A 431 -13.01 -9.24 28.06
CA ALA A 431 -12.74 -9.09 26.63
C ALA A 431 -11.51 -8.22 26.31
N MET A 432 -11.32 -7.09 27.01
CA MET A 432 -10.14 -6.24 26.84
C MET A 432 -8.85 -6.91 27.32
N THR A 433 -8.94 -7.78 28.34
CA THR A 433 -7.79 -8.58 28.79
C THR A 433 -7.39 -9.58 27.71
N GLU A 434 -8.34 -10.22 27.04
CA GLU A 434 -8.03 -11.11 25.90
C GLU A 434 -7.36 -10.36 24.75
N PHE A 435 -7.78 -9.13 24.45
CA PHE A 435 -7.08 -8.29 23.48
C PHE A 435 -5.66 -7.95 23.95
N ASP A 436 -5.46 -7.53 25.20
CA ASP A 436 -4.13 -7.25 25.75
C ASP A 436 -3.18 -8.44 25.60
N GLU A 437 -3.62 -9.64 25.96
CA GLU A 437 -2.86 -10.88 25.79
C GLU A 437 -2.56 -11.20 24.33
N LEU A 438 -3.54 -11.00 23.44
CA LEU A 438 -3.37 -11.20 21.99
C LEU A 438 -2.29 -10.27 21.42
N PHE A 439 -2.35 -8.98 21.76
CA PHE A 439 -1.36 -8.00 21.30
C PHE A 439 0.02 -8.26 21.90
N LYS A 440 0.11 -8.57 23.21
CA LYS A 440 1.37 -8.99 23.85
C LYS A 440 2.00 -10.18 23.15
N ARG A 441 1.19 -11.19 22.77
CA ARG A 441 1.66 -12.37 22.04
C ARG A 441 2.17 -12.04 20.64
N ILE A 442 1.43 -11.25 19.86
CA ILE A 442 1.84 -10.90 18.49
C ILE A 442 3.08 -10.00 18.52
N LEU A 443 3.07 -8.96 19.36
CA LEU A 443 4.18 -8.02 19.47
C LEU A 443 5.42 -8.65 20.12
N GLY A 444 5.26 -9.73 20.88
CA GLY A 444 6.36 -10.52 21.44
C GLY A 444 7.03 -11.48 20.46
N GLN A 445 6.52 -11.63 19.23
CA GLN A 445 7.17 -12.44 18.20
C GLN A 445 8.55 -11.87 17.84
N SER A 446 9.53 -12.75 17.62
CA SER A 446 10.89 -12.40 17.20
C SER A 446 11.00 -12.10 15.69
N ASP A 447 9.87 -11.98 15.00
CA ASP A 447 9.82 -11.73 13.57
C ASP A 447 10.48 -10.39 13.25
N HIS A 448 11.31 -10.38 12.21
CA HIS A 448 11.88 -9.14 11.70
C HIS A 448 10.77 -8.28 11.09
N VAL A 449 10.80 -6.98 11.40
CA VAL A 449 9.81 -6.00 10.93
C VAL A 449 10.44 -5.18 9.82
N TYR A 450 9.68 -4.89 8.78
CA TYR A 450 10.12 -4.12 7.62
C TYR A 450 9.29 -2.83 7.50
N PRO A 451 9.71 -1.72 8.15
CA PRO A 451 9.01 -0.45 8.08
C PRO A 451 8.93 0.15 6.67
N ALA A 452 9.95 -0.10 5.83
CA ALA A 452 9.91 0.21 4.41
C ALA A 452 9.53 -1.03 3.60
N LYS A 453 8.91 -0.84 2.42
CA LYS A 453 8.69 -1.95 1.48
C LYS A 453 10.04 -2.53 1.11
N THR A 454 10.38 -3.68 1.69
CA THR A 454 11.57 -4.40 1.28
C THR A 454 11.40 -4.83 -0.17
N LYS A 455 12.33 -4.36 -0.98
CA LYS A 455 12.72 -5.05 -2.18
C LYS A 455 14.18 -5.43 -1.95
N HIS A 456 14.41 -6.55 -1.25
CA HIS A 456 15.76 -7.13 -1.15
C HIS A 456 16.33 -7.29 -2.56
N SER A 457 17.61 -6.95 -2.74
CA SER A 457 18.32 -7.06 -4.03
C SER A 457 17.66 -6.28 -5.19
N THR A 458 17.39 -5.00 -4.98
CA THR A 458 16.86 -4.12 -6.06
C THR A 458 17.88 -3.72 -7.10
N GLY A 459 19.16 -4.07 -6.93
CA GLY A 459 20.24 -3.49 -7.71
C GLY A 459 20.42 -1.99 -7.45
N LYS A 460 20.07 -1.52 -6.24
CA LYS A 460 20.43 -0.17 -5.81
C LYS A 460 21.93 -0.13 -5.61
N THR A 461 22.56 0.81 -6.29
CA THR A 461 24.02 0.96 -6.24
C THR A 461 24.39 2.30 -5.63
N SER A 462 25.51 2.34 -4.92
CA SER A 462 26.05 3.57 -4.35
C SER A 462 26.34 4.62 -5.44
N GLN A 463 26.66 4.17 -6.66
CA GLN A 463 26.87 5.03 -7.83
C GLN A 463 25.61 5.77 -8.30
N SER A 464 24.41 5.33 -7.94
CA SER A 464 23.16 6.06 -8.23
C SER A 464 23.02 7.34 -7.38
N GLY A 465 23.71 7.38 -6.24
CA GLY A 465 23.70 8.47 -5.27
C GLY A 465 22.37 8.69 -4.54
N ARG A 466 21.31 7.90 -4.79
CA ARG A 466 20.00 8.11 -4.18
C ARG A 466 19.24 6.81 -3.91
N SER A 467 18.56 6.75 -2.76
CA SER A 467 17.60 5.71 -2.39
C SER A 467 16.28 6.34 -1.97
N ASN A 468 15.23 6.18 -2.80
CA ASN A 468 13.88 6.61 -2.45
C ASN A 468 13.03 5.38 -2.12
N ASP A 469 12.52 5.33 -0.90
CA ASP A 469 11.74 4.24 -0.35
C ASP A 469 10.38 4.71 0.13
N THR A 470 9.44 3.76 0.16
CA THR A 470 8.10 3.98 0.68
C THR A 470 7.81 3.00 1.81
N VAL A 471 7.08 3.46 2.82
CA VAL A 471 6.63 2.65 3.96
C VAL A 471 5.90 1.38 3.50
N SER A 472 6.14 0.29 4.23
CA SER A 472 5.42 -0.97 4.08
C SER A 472 4.03 -0.83 4.68
N GLU A 473 3.04 -0.82 3.80
CA GLU A 473 1.63 -0.69 4.13
C GLU A 473 0.86 -1.90 3.60
N LYS A 474 0.00 -2.47 4.44
CA LYS A 474 -0.97 -3.50 4.06
C LYS A 474 -2.37 -2.96 4.29
N LYS A 475 -3.19 -2.95 3.24
CA LYS A 475 -4.62 -2.63 3.36
C LYS A 475 -5.39 -3.93 3.45
N ASP A 476 -6.26 -4.04 4.44
CA ASP A 476 -7.24 -5.12 4.46
C ASP A 476 -8.16 -4.93 3.24
N LYS A 477 -8.02 -5.80 2.25
CA LYS A 477 -8.89 -5.78 1.08
C LYS A 477 -10.13 -6.56 1.45
N ASP A 478 -11.19 -5.86 1.82
CA ASP A 478 -12.51 -6.48 1.81
C ASP A 478 -12.75 -7.02 0.39
N PRO A 479 -13.15 -8.31 0.25
CA PRO A 479 -13.51 -8.83 -1.04
C PRO A 479 -14.64 -7.96 -1.59
N ILE A 480 -14.38 -7.30 -2.73
CA ILE A 480 -15.40 -6.47 -3.38
C ILE A 480 -16.51 -7.42 -3.82
N HIS A 481 -17.67 -7.36 -3.18
CA HIS A 481 -18.82 -8.16 -3.59
C HIS A 481 -19.55 -7.41 -4.70
N CYS A 482 -19.85 -8.11 -5.79
CA CYS A 482 -20.67 -7.55 -6.87
C CYS A 482 -22.03 -7.14 -6.30
N LYS A 483 -22.42 -5.86 -6.46
CA LYS A 483 -23.71 -5.33 -5.98
C LYS A 483 -24.93 -6.07 -6.55
N VAL A 484 -24.78 -6.73 -7.71
CA VAL A 484 -25.85 -7.47 -8.39
C VAL A 484 -25.93 -8.92 -7.92
N CYS A 485 -24.81 -9.66 -7.95
CA CYS A 485 -24.82 -11.11 -7.70
C CYS A 485 -24.26 -11.52 -6.32
N ARG A 486 -23.82 -10.55 -5.51
CA ARG A 486 -23.20 -10.74 -4.18
C ARG A 486 -22.04 -11.73 -4.14
N ARG A 487 -21.41 -12.04 -5.29
CA ARG A 487 -20.18 -12.85 -5.36
C ARG A 487 -18.94 -11.96 -5.30
N ILE A 488 -17.84 -12.50 -4.80
CA ILE A 488 -16.54 -11.83 -4.75
C ILE A 488 -16.05 -11.53 -6.18
N ALA A 489 -15.92 -10.25 -6.51
CA ALA A 489 -15.41 -9.77 -7.78
C ALA A 489 -13.92 -10.10 -7.94
N GLY A 490 -13.50 -10.48 -9.15
CA GLY A 490 -12.08 -10.56 -9.51
C GLY A 490 -11.33 -11.86 -9.24
N LYS A 491 -11.96 -12.95 -8.74
CA LYS A 491 -11.28 -14.25 -8.62
C LYS A 491 -11.10 -15.01 -9.95
N ALA A 492 -11.87 -14.68 -10.99
CA ALA A 492 -11.74 -15.27 -12.32
C ALA A 492 -11.73 -14.19 -13.42
N LYS A 493 -10.99 -14.45 -14.52
CA LYS A 493 -10.87 -13.54 -15.67
C LYS A 493 -12.27 -13.28 -16.25
N ASN A 494 -12.71 -12.02 -16.25
CA ASN A 494 -14.02 -11.51 -16.69
C ASN A 494 -15.24 -11.70 -15.76
N GLN A 495 -15.09 -12.17 -14.51
CA GLN A 495 -16.21 -12.13 -13.56
C GLN A 495 -16.44 -10.72 -13.02
N CYS A 496 -17.63 -10.17 -13.29
CA CYS A 496 -18.13 -8.91 -12.74
C CYS A 496 -17.28 -7.66 -13.06
N LYS A 497 -16.70 -7.59 -14.27
CA LYS A 497 -15.90 -6.43 -14.71
C LYS A 497 -16.66 -5.10 -14.65
N GLU A 498 -17.95 -5.12 -14.94
CA GLU A 498 -18.81 -3.93 -14.94
C GLU A 498 -19.08 -3.40 -13.51
N ALA A 499 -19.02 -4.26 -12.50
CA ALA A 499 -19.24 -3.88 -11.09
C ALA A 499 -18.02 -3.19 -10.45
N LEU A 500 -16.87 -3.17 -11.12
CA LEU A 500 -15.63 -2.51 -10.67
C LEU A 500 -15.45 -1.09 -11.24
N ILE A 501 -16.39 -0.62 -12.07
CA ILE A 501 -16.29 0.64 -12.84
C ILE A 501 -17.22 1.75 -12.29
N MET A 502 -17.96 1.50 -11.20
CA MET A 502 -18.87 2.48 -10.56
C MET A 502 -18.54 2.76 -9.11
#